data_AF-A0A9D9D886-F1
#
_entry.id   AF-A0A9D9D886-F1
#
_cell.length_a   1.000
_cell.length_b   1.000
_cell.length_c   1.000
_cell.angle_alpha   90.00
_cell.angle_beta   90.00
_cell.angle_gamma   90.00
#
_symmetry.space_group_name_H-M   'P 1'
#
loop_
_entity.id
_entity.type
_entity.pdbx_description
1 polymer ?
#
loop_
_entity_poly.entity_id
_entity_poly.type
_entity_poly.pdbx_seq_one_letter_code
_entity_poly.pdbx_strand_id
1 'polypeptide(L)'
;MATKCIIVMGTCGSGKTSVGLALAEHFGCRFIDGDDLHPRANVEKMASGHPLNDADRAPWLTRINDVVFSLKNRSASGIIVCSALKKIYRDQIRFGNDGGVAFIHLYGSYELILERMRKRSGHYMKEAMVKSQFDTLEFPGADEPDVINIDVTPPLDEVIAASIRAAEELGING
;
A
#
# COMPACT_ATOMS: atom_id res chain seq x y z
N MET A 1 -18.34 -0.83 12.13
CA MET A 1 -17.37 0.18 12.64
C MET A 1 -16.91 0.99 11.45
N ALA A 2 -16.65 2.29 11.59
CA ALA A 2 -16.13 3.10 10.49
C ALA A 2 -14.65 2.77 10.26
N THR A 3 -14.23 2.68 9.00
CA THR A 3 -12.83 2.50 8.61
C THR A 3 -11.99 3.62 9.21
N LYS A 4 -10.92 3.26 9.90
CA LYS A 4 -9.97 4.21 10.52
C LYS A 4 -8.67 4.30 9.77
N CYS A 5 -8.32 3.25 9.03
CA CYS A 5 -7.09 3.24 8.26
C CYS A 5 -7.37 2.78 6.83
N ILE A 6 -6.82 3.49 5.85
CA ILE A 6 -6.73 3.00 4.48
C ILE A 6 -5.27 2.69 4.18
N ILE A 7 -5.02 1.47 3.72
CA ILE A 7 -3.73 1.07 3.16
C ILE A 7 -3.75 1.33 1.65
N VAL A 8 -2.91 2.24 1.16
CA VAL A 8 -2.69 2.42 -0.28
C VAL A 8 -1.59 1.44 -0.70
N MET A 9 -1.97 0.44 -1.49
CA MET A 9 -1.12 -0.67 -1.89
C MET A 9 -0.90 -0.78 -3.39
N GLY A 10 0.03 -1.65 -3.79
CA GLY A 10 0.44 -1.85 -5.18
C GLY A 10 1.96 -1.91 -5.36
N THR A 11 2.40 -2.19 -6.58
CA THR A 11 3.82 -2.36 -6.91
C THR A 11 4.61 -1.04 -6.83
N CYS A 12 5.94 -1.13 -6.80
CA CYS A 12 6.81 0.05 -6.91
C CYS A 12 6.50 0.81 -8.20
N GLY A 13 6.38 2.14 -8.11
CA GLY A 13 6.05 2.96 -9.28
C GLY A 13 4.55 3.10 -9.58
N SER A 14 3.65 2.43 -8.84
CA SER A 14 2.20 2.58 -9.02
C SER A 14 1.63 3.93 -8.55
N GLY A 15 2.42 4.72 -7.81
CA GLY A 15 2.00 6.05 -7.34
C GLY A 15 1.50 6.10 -5.88
N LYS A 16 1.67 5.02 -5.11
CA LYS A 16 1.22 4.92 -3.69
C LYS A 16 1.49 6.17 -2.86
N THR A 17 2.73 6.66 -2.83
CA THR A 17 3.11 7.85 -2.03
C THR A 17 2.33 9.09 -2.46
N SER A 18 2.21 9.32 -3.77
CA SER A 18 1.49 10.49 -4.29
C SER A 18 0.00 10.43 -3.99
N VAL A 19 -0.63 9.28 -4.19
CA VAL A 19 -2.05 9.07 -3.85
C VAL A 19 -2.26 9.13 -2.34
N GLY A 20 -1.40 8.50 -1.55
CA GLY A 20 -1.53 8.44 -0.10
C GLY A 20 -1.39 9.81 0.57
N LEU A 21 -0.47 10.65 0.08
CA LEU A 21 -0.35 12.05 0.54
C LEU A 21 -1.61 12.85 0.20
N ALA A 22 -2.12 12.74 -1.03
CA ALA A 22 -3.33 13.45 -1.46
C ALA A 22 -4.57 13.02 -0.65
N LEU A 23 -4.71 11.73 -0.34
CA LEU A 23 -5.77 11.22 0.52
C LEU A 23 -5.64 11.78 1.95
N ALA A 24 -4.43 11.74 2.52
CA ALA A 24 -4.20 12.23 3.88
C ALA A 24 -4.51 13.73 3.99
N GLU A 25 -4.13 14.52 2.99
CA GLU A 25 -4.47 15.94 2.90
C GLU A 25 -5.98 16.14 2.77
N HIS A 26 -6.64 15.42 1.87
CA HIS A 26 -8.08 15.55 1.61
C HIS A 26 -8.93 15.22 2.86
N PHE A 27 -8.59 14.14 3.57
CA PHE A 27 -9.32 13.72 4.78
C PHE A 27 -8.78 14.34 6.07
N GLY A 28 -7.77 15.22 6.01
CA GLY A 28 -7.17 15.86 7.18
C GLY A 28 -6.58 14.86 8.19
N CYS A 29 -6.05 13.73 7.72
CA CYS A 29 -5.61 12.62 8.56
C CYS A 29 -4.12 12.33 8.41
N ARG A 30 -3.59 11.39 9.20
CA ARG A 30 -2.13 11.13 9.23
C ARG A 30 -1.69 10.36 7.99
N PHE A 31 -0.64 10.83 7.32
CA PHE A 31 0.12 10.03 6.36
C PHE A 31 1.24 9.26 7.07
N ILE A 32 1.39 7.98 6.72
CA ILE A 32 2.43 7.10 7.27
C ILE A 32 3.07 6.33 6.10
N ASP A 33 4.40 6.42 5.96
CA ASP A 33 5.13 5.57 5.04
C ASP A 33 5.38 4.21 5.70
N GLY A 34 4.82 3.14 5.13
CA GLY A 34 4.99 1.80 5.66
C GLY A 34 6.42 1.30 5.55
N ASP A 35 7.23 1.83 4.63
CA ASP A 35 8.63 1.43 4.48
C ASP A 35 9.47 1.86 5.71
N ASP A 36 9.09 2.95 6.40
CA ASP A 36 9.72 3.43 7.64
C ASP A 36 9.52 2.45 8.82
N LEU A 37 8.55 1.55 8.72
CA LEU A 37 8.24 0.57 9.76
C LEU A 37 9.10 -0.70 9.63
N HIS A 38 9.95 -0.83 8.62
CA HIS A 38 10.80 -2.00 8.45
C HIS A 38 11.75 -2.21 9.65
N PRO A 39 11.92 -3.45 10.13
CA PRO A 39 13.03 -3.79 11.02
C PRO A 39 14.37 -3.48 10.36
N ARG A 40 15.38 -3.14 11.17
CA ARG A 40 16.73 -2.86 10.69
C ARG A 40 17.29 -3.99 9.80
N ALA A 41 17.02 -5.24 10.17
CA ALA A 41 17.42 -6.42 9.40
C ALA A 41 16.86 -6.42 7.96
N ASN A 42 15.63 -5.93 7.75
CA ASN A 42 15.03 -5.86 6.41
C ASN A 42 15.71 -4.78 5.59
N VAL A 43 15.96 -3.62 6.19
CA VAL A 43 16.66 -2.50 5.53
C VAL A 43 18.06 -2.93 5.12
N GLU A 44 18.81 -3.60 6.00
CA GLU A 44 20.15 -4.14 5.72
C GLU A 44 20.10 -5.19 4.58
N LYS A 45 19.14 -6.12 4.62
CA LYS A 45 18.98 -7.15 3.59
C LYS A 45 18.68 -6.53 2.22
N MET A 46 17.75 -5.58 2.14
CA MET A 46 17.44 -4.87 0.90
C MET A 46 18.62 -4.01 0.42
N ALA A 47 19.33 -3.33 1.32
CA ALA A 47 20.52 -2.54 0.99
C ALA A 47 21.65 -3.41 0.40
N SER A 48 21.72 -4.69 0.79
CA SER A 48 22.65 -5.67 0.22
C SER A 48 22.18 -6.28 -1.12
N GLY A 49 21.05 -5.82 -1.67
CA GLY A 49 20.50 -6.30 -2.94
C GLY A 49 19.72 -7.61 -2.86
N HIS A 50 19.49 -8.13 -1.65
CA HIS A 50 18.72 -9.37 -1.45
C HIS A 50 17.23 -9.06 -1.25
N PRO A 51 16.32 -9.71 -1.99
CA PRO A 51 14.89 -9.54 -1.79
C PRO A 51 14.45 -10.11 -0.44
N LEU A 52 13.44 -9.47 0.16
CA LEU A 52 12.78 -10.00 1.35
C LEU A 52 11.93 -11.23 0.99
N ASN A 53 11.83 -12.19 1.90
CA ASN A 53 10.89 -13.30 1.87
C ASN A 53 9.73 -13.06 2.86
N ASP A 54 8.82 -14.02 2.98
CA ASP A 54 7.62 -13.90 3.81
C ASP A 54 7.96 -13.80 5.31
N ALA A 55 8.98 -14.53 5.76
CA ALA A 55 9.44 -14.49 7.16
C ALA A 55 10.09 -13.14 7.51
N ASP A 56 10.83 -12.52 6.58
CA ASP A 56 11.37 -11.18 6.78
C ASP A 56 10.24 -10.13 6.86
N ARG A 57 9.17 -10.31 6.08
CA ARG A 57 8.04 -9.36 6.04
C ARG A 57 7.12 -9.48 7.25
N ALA A 58 7.00 -10.65 7.87
CA ALA A 58 6.05 -10.86 8.96
C ALA A 58 6.22 -9.84 10.12
N PRO A 59 7.41 -9.56 10.68
CA PRO A 59 7.55 -8.55 11.75
C PRO A 59 7.20 -7.13 11.29
N TRP A 60 7.45 -6.80 10.01
CA TRP A 60 7.09 -5.52 9.43
C TRP A 60 5.57 -5.35 9.30
N LEU A 61 4.89 -6.38 8.83
CA LEU A 61 3.42 -6.40 8.72
C LEU A 61 2.75 -6.34 10.09
N THR A 62 3.32 -6.96 11.12
CA THR A 62 2.87 -6.81 12.52
C THR A 62 2.96 -5.35 12.97
N ARG A 63 4.03 -4.62 12.65
CA ARG A 63 4.12 -3.19 12.99
C ARG A 63 3.07 -2.34 12.27
N ILE A 64 2.76 -2.66 11.02
CA ILE A 64 1.66 -1.99 10.30
C ILE A 64 0.32 -2.28 10.99
N ASN A 65 0.07 -3.54 11.36
CA ASN A 65 -1.11 -3.94 12.13
C ASN A 65 -1.23 -3.18 13.47
N ASP A 66 -0.13 -3.05 14.21
CA ASP A 66 -0.10 -2.30 15.48
C ASP A 66 -0.43 -0.82 15.29
N VAL A 67 0.02 -0.22 14.19
CA VAL A 67 -0.31 1.17 13.83
C VAL A 67 -1.80 1.33 13.55
N VAL A 68 -2.39 0.40 12.78
CA VAL A 68 -3.85 0.36 12.53
C VAL A 68 -4.61 0.25 13.86
N PHE A 69 -4.20 -0.66 14.73
CA PHE A 69 -4.81 -0.85 16.05
C PHE A 69 -4.73 0.42 16.91
N SER A 70 -3.59 1.10 16.91
CA SER A 70 -3.38 2.36 17.64
C SER A 70 -4.28 3.49 17.12
N LEU A 71 -4.43 3.63 15.79
CA LEU A 71 -5.34 4.60 15.18
C LEU A 71 -6.79 4.32 15.58
N LYS A 72 -7.21 3.06 15.48
CA LYS A 72 -8.55 2.60 15.89
C LYS A 72 -8.89 2.95 17.34
N ASN A 73 -7.98 2.67 18.27
CA ASN A 73 -8.21 2.92 19.71
C ASN A 73 -8.16 4.41 20.10
N ARG A 74 -7.51 5.25 19.30
CA ARG A 74 -7.47 6.70 19.51
C ARG A 74 -8.58 7.43 18.77
N SER A 75 -9.49 6.69 18.12
CA SER A 75 -10.52 7.23 17.22
C SER A 75 -9.97 8.11 16.09
N ALA A 76 -8.68 7.98 15.77
CA ALA A 76 -7.98 8.77 14.75
C ALA A 76 -7.97 8.02 13.42
N SER A 77 -7.94 8.77 12.32
CA SER A 77 -7.84 8.21 10.97
C SER A 77 -6.43 8.35 10.40
N GLY A 78 -6.07 7.48 9.45
CA GLY A 78 -4.77 7.55 8.77
C GLY A 78 -4.72 6.83 7.43
N ILE A 79 -3.78 7.28 6.59
CA ILE A 79 -3.41 6.65 5.34
C ILE A 79 -2.00 6.06 5.49
N ILE A 80 -1.87 4.77 5.24
CA ILE A 80 -0.57 4.08 5.24
C ILE A 80 -0.26 3.65 3.81
N VAL A 81 0.95 3.93 3.31
CA VAL A 81 1.41 3.32 2.06
C VAL A 81 2.17 2.04 2.36
N CYS A 82 1.80 0.93 1.74
CA CYS A 82 2.45 -0.38 1.96
C CYS A 82 2.29 -1.23 0.70
N SER A 83 3.30 -2.00 0.31
CA SER A 83 3.20 -2.83 -0.89
C SER A 83 2.09 -3.90 -0.80
N ALA A 84 1.94 -4.56 0.36
CA ALA A 84 0.88 -5.53 0.70
C ALA A 84 0.48 -6.51 -0.43
N LEU A 85 1.48 -7.01 -1.16
CA LEU A 85 1.28 -7.67 -2.47
C LEU A 85 0.59 -9.04 -2.41
N LYS A 86 0.72 -9.78 -1.30
CA LYS A 86 0.08 -11.09 -1.11
C LYS A 86 -1.16 -10.97 -0.23
N LYS A 87 -2.15 -11.83 -0.46
CA LYS A 87 -3.35 -11.96 0.39
C LYS A 87 -2.97 -12.23 1.84
N ILE A 88 -2.00 -13.12 2.08
CA ILE A 88 -1.52 -13.42 3.44
C ILE A 88 -0.98 -12.19 4.17
N TYR A 89 -0.43 -11.20 3.45
CA TYR A 89 0.07 -9.97 4.05
C TYR A 89 -1.07 -9.05 4.45
N ARG A 90 -2.09 -8.95 3.60
CA ARG A 90 -3.31 -8.18 3.86
C ARG A 90 -4.07 -8.79 5.03
N ASP A 91 -4.18 -10.12 5.09
CA ASP A 91 -4.78 -10.84 6.21
C ASP A 91 -4.05 -10.60 7.53
N GLN A 92 -2.71 -10.56 7.51
CA GLN A 92 -1.92 -10.21 8.71
C GLN A 92 -2.17 -8.77 9.17
N ILE A 93 -2.34 -7.82 8.25
CA ILE A 93 -2.70 -6.42 8.58
C ILE A 93 -4.13 -6.34 9.12
N ARG A 94 -5.07 -7.14 8.58
CA ARG A 94 -6.46 -7.22 9.04
C ARG A 94 -6.61 -7.83 10.42
N PHE A 95 -5.75 -8.77 10.80
CA PHE A 95 -5.89 -9.57 12.02
C PHE A 95 -6.13 -8.71 13.27
N GLY A 96 -7.28 -8.87 13.94
CA GLY A 96 -7.66 -8.08 15.12
C GLY A 96 -8.12 -6.64 14.86
N ASN A 97 -8.13 -6.21 13.59
CA ASN A 97 -8.52 -4.88 13.15
C ASN A 97 -9.80 -4.89 12.29
N ASP A 98 -10.69 -5.87 12.48
CA ASP A 98 -11.93 -6.04 11.70
C ASP A 98 -12.74 -4.73 11.63
N GLY A 99 -13.09 -4.34 10.41
CA GLY A 99 -13.81 -3.09 10.09
C GLY A 99 -13.06 -1.80 10.44
N GLY A 100 -11.78 -1.88 10.83
CA GLY A 100 -10.92 -0.74 11.15
C GLY A 100 -9.90 -0.41 10.05
N VAL A 101 -9.67 -1.34 9.13
CA VAL A 101 -8.75 -1.19 7.99
C VAL A 101 -9.44 -1.58 6.68
N ALA A 102 -9.12 -0.84 5.63
CA ALA A 102 -9.47 -1.15 4.25
C ALA A 102 -8.28 -0.84 3.33
N PHE A 103 -8.38 -1.23 2.06
CA PHE A 103 -7.27 -1.14 1.11
C PHE A 103 -7.71 -0.46 -0.19
N ILE A 104 -6.83 0.37 -0.73
CA ILE A 104 -6.89 0.84 -2.11
C ILE A 104 -5.72 0.23 -2.86
N HIS A 105 -6.01 -0.64 -3.82
CA HIS A 105 -4.98 -1.27 -4.65
C HIS A 105 -4.80 -0.51 -5.96
N LEU A 106 -3.68 0.19 -6.08
CA LEU A 106 -3.24 0.86 -7.29
C LEU A 106 -2.57 -0.15 -8.23
N TYR A 107 -3.24 -0.49 -9.33
CA TYR A 107 -2.76 -1.48 -10.30
C TYR A 107 -2.61 -0.90 -11.70
N GLY A 108 -1.68 -1.45 -12.46
CA GLY A 108 -1.46 -1.14 -13.87
C GLY A 108 -0.63 -2.24 -14.52
N SER A 109 -0.53 -2.23 -15.85
CA SER A 109 0.28 -3.23 -16.55
C SER A 109 1.76 -3.14 -16.18
N TYR A 110 2.46 -4.27 -16.33
CA TYR A 110 3.90 -4.33 -16.11
C TYR A 110 4.64 -3.29 -16.98
N GLU A 111 4.23 -3.16 -18.23
CA GLU A 111 4.82 -2.24 -19.22
C GLU A 111 4.67 -0.78 -18.78
N LEU A 112 3.48 -0.39 -18.32
CA LEU A 112 3.20 0.95 -17.83
C LEU A 112 4.05 1.29 -16.60
N ILE A 113 4.08 0.38 -15.62
CA ILE A 113 4.86 0.58 -14.38
C ILE A 113 6.36 0.65 -14.70
N LEU A 114 6.85 -0.22 -15.57
CA LEU A 114 8.24 -0.21 -16.00
C LEU A 114 8.61 1.08 -16.73
N GLU A 115 7.74 1.58 -17.61
CA GLU A 115 7.93 2.86 -18.31
C GLU A 115 8.02 4.03 -17.30
N ARG A 116 7.09 4.10 -16.35
CA ARG A 116 7.10 5.12 -15.27
C ARG A 116 8.37 5.06 -14.45
N MET A 117 8.83 3.86 -14.11
CA MET A 117 10.06 3.66 -13.34
C MET A 117 11.32 4.05 -14.10
N ARG A 118 11.39 3.77 -15.42
CA ARG A 118 12.49 4.16 -16.30
C ARG A 118 12.60 5.68 -16.43
N LYS A 119 11.49 6.42 -16.50
CA LYS A 119 11.48 7.89 -16.58
C LYS A 119 12.02 8.57 -15.30
N ARG A 120 12.00 7.89 -14.14
CA ARG A 120 12.33 8.49 -12.84
C ARG A 120 13.82 8.42 -12.45
N SER A 121 14.60 7.43 -12.92
CA SER A 121 16.09 7.28 -12.75
C SER A 121 16.62 5.95 -13.36
N GLY A 122 17.94 5.83 -13.60
CA GLY A 122 18.65 4.82 -14.44
C GLY A 122 18.36 3.31 -14.32
N HIS A 123 18.89 2.56 -15.31
CA HIS A 123 18.08 1.64 -16.13
C HIS A 123 18.05 0.13 -15.77
N TYR A 124 18.93 -0.44 -14.95
CA TYR A 124 19.02 -1.92 -14.86
C TYR A 124 18.47 -2.54 -13.57
N MET A 125 18.84 -2.00 -12.39
CA MET A 125 18.39 -2.51 -11.09
C MET A 125 16.87 -2.43 -10.88
N LYS A 126 16.19 -1.51 -11.56
CA LYS A 126 14.75 -1.26 -11.38
C LYS A 126 13.85 -2.28 -12.06
N GLU A 127 14.30 -2.87 -13.17
CA GLU A 127 13.46 -3.79 -13.95
C GLU A 127 13.27 -5.14 -13.24
N ALA A 128 14.37 -5.72 -12.74
CA ALA A 128 14.30 -6.95 -11.96
C ALA A 128 13.45 -6.78 -10.68
N MET A 129 13.55 -5.62 -10.03
CA MET A 129 12.71 -5.29 -8.87
C MET A 129 11.23 -5.21 -9.25
N VAL A 130 10.87 -4.47 -10.31
CA VAL A 130 9.48 -4.38 -10.79
C VAL A 130 8.95 -5.78 -11.11
N LYS A 131 9.72 -6.58 -11.86
CA LYS A 131 9.36 -7.96 -12.20
C LYS A 131 9.08 -8.79 -10.95
N SER A 132 9.99 -8.78 -9.98
CA SER A 132 9.80 -9.54 -8.73
C SER A 132 8.54 -9.15 -7.96
N GLN A 133 8.13 -7.88 -8.01
CA GLN A 133 6.90 -7.43 -7.35
C GLN A 133 5.64 -7.88 -8.10
N PHE A 134 5.67 -7.88 -9.43
CA PHE A 134 4.58 -8.45 -10.24
C PHE A 134 4.47 -9.97 -10.05
N ASP A 135 5.60 -10.69 -10.00
CA ASP A 135 5.63 -12.12 -9.70
C ASP A 135 5.10 -12.43 -8.27
N THR A 136 5.20 -11.47 -7.35
CA THR A 136 4.71 -11.57 -5.96
C THR A 136 3.25 -11.12 -5.80
N LEU A 137 2.69 -10.39 -6.77
CA LEU A 137 1.38 -9.79 -6.67
C LEU A 137 0.27 -10.84 -6.77
N GLU A 138 -0.45 -11.02 -5.67
CA GLU A 138 -1.72 -11.74 -5.65
C GLU A 138 -2.83 -10.70 -5.75
N PHE A 139 -3.38 -10.54 -6.96
CA PHE A 139 -4.40 -9.54 -7.26
C PHE A 139 -5.62 -9.73 -6.35
N PRO A 140 -6.06 -8.70 -5.59
CA PRO A 140 -7.21 -8.80 -4.70
C PRO A 140 -8.50 -9.14 -5.45
N GLY A 141 -9.12 -10.26 -5.06
CA GLY A 141 -10.36 -10.78 -5.66
C GLY A 141 -11.62 -10.41 -4.88
N ALA A 142 -12.75 -11.01 -5.27
CA ALA A 142 -14.06 -10.78 -4.63
C ALA A 142 -14.15 -11.29 -3.18
N ASP A 143 -13.21 -12.13 -2.76
CA ASP A 143 -13.06 -12.62 -1.38
C ASP A 143 -12.46 -11.58 -0.42
N GLU A 144 -12.04 -10.43 -0.94
CA GLU A 144 -11.50 -9.31 -0.18
C GLU A 144 -12.33 -8.03 -0.39
N PRO A 145 -13.55 -7.96 0.17
CA PRO A 145 -14.52 -6.87 -0.08
C PRO A 145 -14.09 -5.51 0.50
N ASP A 146 -13.07 -5.50 1.34
CA ASP A 146 -12.44 -4.29 1.91
C ASP A 146 -11.33 -3.73 1.01
N VAL A 147 -11.20 -4.23 -0.23
CA VAL A 147 -10.21 -3.76 -1.20
C VAL A 147 -10.90 -3.17 -2.42
N ILE A 148 -10.59 -1.90 -2.74
CA ILE A 148 -11.00 -1.28 -4.01
C ILE A 148 -9.78 -1.21 -4.94
N ASN A 149 -9.90 -1.83 -6.12
CA ASN A 149 -8.89 -1.81 -7.16
C ASN A 149 -9.04 -0.57 -8.05
N ILE A 150 -7.96 0.19 -8.24
CA ILE A 150 -7.94 1.42 -9.05
C ILE A 150 -6.86 1.30 -10.14
N ASP A 151 -7.29 1.42 -11.39
CA ASP A 151 -6.40 1.46 -12.55
C ASP A 151 -5.59 2.76 -12.53
N VAL A 152 -4.26 2.63 -12.63
CA VAL A 152 -3.34 3.76 -12.66
C VAL A 152 -3.01 4.23 -14.07
N THR A 153 -3.60 3.65 -15.13
CA THR A 153 -3.42 4.07 -16.52
C THR A 153 -3.79 5.54 -16.76
N PRO A 154 -4.87 6.08 -16.17
CA PRO A 154 -5.20 7.51 -16.30
C PRO A 154 -4.13 8.44 -15.70
N PRO A 155 -4.21 9.75 -16.00
CA PRO A 155 -3.45 10.80 -15.33
C PRO A 155 -3.57 10.75 -13.80
N LEU A 156 -2.52 11.22 -13.09
CA LEU A 156 -2.42 11.10 -11.64
C LEU A 156 -3.57 11.79 -10.88
N ASP A 157 -4.03 12.93 -11.37
CA ASP A 157 -5.16 13.69 -10.82
C ASP A 157 -6.47 12.89 -10.91
N GLU A 158 -6.70 12.17 -12.02
CA GLU A 158 -7.85 11.27 -12.16
C GLU A 158 -7.75 10.07 -11.20
N VAL A 159 -6.56 9.50 -11.05
CA VAL A 159 -6.30 8.39 -10.09
C VAL A 159 -6.52 8.85 -8.65
N ILE A 160 -6.08 10.06 -8.30
CA ILE A 160 -6.33 10.67 -6.99
C ILE A 160 -7.83 10.86 -6.78
N ALA A 161 -8.54 11.44 -7.75
CA ALA A 161 -9.99 11.65 -7.64
C ALA A 161 -10.76 10.32 -7.49
N ALA A 162 -10.36 9.27 -8.21
CA ALA A 162 -10.91 7.93 -8.03
C ALA A 162 -10.60 7.35 -6.65
N SER A 163 -9.39 7.57 -6.15
CA SER A 163 -8.97 7.09 -4.82
C SER A 163 -9.72 7.79 -3.69
N ILE A 164 -10.03 9.09 -3.83
CA ILE A 164 -10.86 9.82 -2.87
C ILE A 164 -12.27 9.22 -2.82
N ARG A 165 -12.91 9.01 -3.97
CA ARG A 165 -14.24 8.37 -4.03
C ARG A 165 -14.24 6.96 -3.42
N ALA A 166 -13.22 6.18 -3.72
CA ALA A 166 -13.04 4.85 -3.13
C ALA A 166 -12.88 4.92 -1.61
N ALA A 167 -12.11 5.89 -1.10
CA ALA A 167 -11.92 6.09 0.33
C ALA A 167 -13.23 6.49 1.05
N GLU A 168 -14.05 7.34 0.42
CA GLU A 168 -15.39 7.69 0.90
C GLU A 168 -16.31 6.46 0.96
N GLU A 169 -16.30 5.61 -0.08
CA GLU A 169 -17.07 4.36 -0.13
C GLU A 169 -16.65 3.38 0.99
N LEU A 170 -15.34 3.30 1.24
CA LEU A 170 -14.78 2.52 2.36
C LEU A 170 -15.08 3.15 3.73
N GLY A 171 -15.64 4.36 3.77
CA GLY A 171 -16.15 4.99 4.99
C GLY A 171 -15.07 5.57 5.90
N ILE A 172 -13.90 5.95 5.36
CA ILE A 172 -12.94 6.76 6.14
C ILE A 172 -13.53 8.16 6.33
N ASN A 173 -13.43 8.67 7.55
CA ASN A 173 -13.81 10.04 7.88
C ASN A 173 -12.63 10.70 8.63
N GLY A 174 -12.43 12.00 8.39
CA GLY A 174 -11.44 12.83 9.12
C GLY A 174 -11.75 12.99 10.59
#